data_AF-A0A661NJ10-F1
#
_entry.id   AF-A0A661NJ10-F1
#
_cell.length_a   1.000
_cell.length_b   1.000
_cell.length_c   1.000
_cell.angle_alpha   90.00
_cell.angle_beta   90.00
_cell.angle_gamma   90.00
#
_symmetry.space_group_name_H-M   'P 1'
#
loop_
_entity.id
_entity.type
_entity.pdbx_description
1 polymer ?
#
loop_
_entity_poly.entity_id
_entity_poly.type
_entity_poly.pdbx_seq_one_letter_code
_entity_poly.pdbx_strand_id
1 'polypeptide(L)'
;MGCSSSGTGDPLAMPPADPYGSGARLHELLGPATDWLDPADADSVNCTGIPEDRKVSITGATVTVVDEYDETSDGAIGNYYVQDSLTEPVAFSGITVYSPGFSPPDLRVIPGDVMDLLGTLTEFPGPSGSEFPFCRTLPEIGGAMEFRFEGGGATPAIIDVEDLGLYDNARQWLGMLVTIKDVTLREDGYGSESGRYSFRIEAGPGLSGSEIPTIANELFDLQSFNEGGDNPPVLTAGMQVQSVTGIITYFYGVHISPRSAEDIVL
;
A
#
# COMPACT_ATOMS: atom_id res chain seq x y z
N MET A 1 34.83 47.61 -31.22
CA MET A 1 33.35 47.62 -31.23
C MET A 1 32.91 46.34 -31.92
N GLY A 2 32.11 45.44 -31.37
CA GLY A 2 31.49 45.37 -30.05
C GLY A 2 31.15 43.90 -29.74
N CYS A 3 31.09 43.57 -28.45
CA CYS A 3 30.49 42.34 -27.93
C CYS A 3 29.17 42.73 -27.30
N SER A 4 28.04 42.22 -27.82
CA SER A 4 26.80 42.09 -27.05
C SER A 4 25.77 41.28 -27.83
N SER A 5 25.59 40.02 -27.44
CA SER A 5 24.27 39.39 -27.51
C SER A 5 24.06 38.65 -26.20
N SER A 6 23.38 39.35 -25.30
CA SER A 6 22.83 38.87 -24.04
C SER A 6 22.04 37.58 -24.27
N GLY A 7 22.48 36.48 -23.67
CA GLY A 7 21.62 35.32 -23.47
C GLY A 7 20.49 35.72 -22.53
N THR A 8 19.27 35.77 -23.05
CA THR A 8 18.08 35.74 -22.21
C THR A 8 18.06 34.36 -21.59
N GLY A 9 18.48 34.25 -20.32
CA GLY A 9 18.38 33.02 -19.56
C GLY A 9 16.95 32.48 -19.60
N ASP A 10 16.82 31.18 -19.38
CA ASP A 10 15.53 30.50 -19.42
C ASP A 10 14.50 31.27 -18.58
N PRO A 11 13.29 31.49 -19.10
CA PRO A 11 12.26 32.20 -18.37
C PRO A 11 12.04 31.48 -17.03
N LEU A 12 11.91 32.25 -15.95
CA LEU A 12 11.55 31.71 -14.65
C LEU A 12 10.30 30.85 -14.83
N ALA A 13 10.42 29.55 -14.51
CA ALA A 13 9.28 28.66 -14.49
C ALA A 13 8.25 29.24 -13.51
N MET A 14 7.13 29.70 -14.03
CA MET A 14 6.01 30.06 -13.18
C MET A 14 5.51 28.76 -12.56
N PRO A 15 5.50 28.62 -11.23
CA PRO A 15 4.96 27.41 -10.62
C PRO A 15 3.49 27.26 -11.03
N PRO A 16 3.03 26.02 -11.30
CA PRO A 16 1.63 25.77 -11.56
C PRO A 16 0.77 26.26 -10.39
N ALA A 17 -0.49 26.63 -10.66
CA ALA A 17 -1.41 27.13 -9.64
C ALA A 17 -1.69 26.11 -8.53
N ASP A 18 -1.63 24.81 -8.87
CA ASP A 18 -1.63 23.70 -7.94
C ASP A 18 -0.43 22.78 -8.26
N PRO A 19 0.55 22.65 -7.35
CA PRO A 19 1.68 21.75 -7.56
C PRO A 19 1.26 20.28 -7.71
N TYR A 20 0.11 19.88 -7.14
CA TYR A 20 -0.43 18.52 -7.22
C TYR A 20 -1.31 18.27 -8.44
N GLY A 21 -1.46 19.26 -9.32
CA GLY A 21 -2.18 19.12 -10.58
C GLY A 21 -3.70 19.00 -10.44
N SER A 22 -4.38 18.90 -11.59
CA SER A 22 -5.84 18.92 -11.70
C SER A 22 -6.43 17.58 -12.18
N GLY A 23 -5.67 16.49 -12.11
CA GLY A 23 -6.17 15.14 -12.37
C GLY A 23 -7.05 14.64 -11.23
N ALA A 24 -7.56 13.42 -11.38
CA ALA A 24 -8.35 12.77 -10.35
C ALA A 24 -7.50 12.46 -9.10
N ARG A 25 -8.16 12.29 -7.96
CA ARG A 25 -7.56 11.74 -6.73
C ARG A 25 -7.97 10.28 -6.54
N LEU A 26 -7.18 9.50 -5.80
CA LEU A 26 -7.45 8.08 -5.57
C LEU A 26 -8.80 7.88 -4.89
N HIS A 27 -9.11 8.67 -3.86
CA HIS A 27 -10.38 8.58 -3.12
C HIS A 27 -11.63 8.95 -3.94
N GLU A 28 -11.46 9.59 -5.11
CA GLU A 28 -12.56 9.88 -6.04
C GLU A 28 -12.83 8.70 -7.00
N LEU A 29 -11.85 7.82 -7.17
CA LEU A 29 -11.89 6.72 -8.14
C LEU A 29 -12.18 5.38 -7.49
N LEU A 30 -11.77 5.22 -6.23
CA LEU A 30 -11.93 4.03 -5.42
C LEU A 30 -13.17 4.15 -4.50
N GLY A 31 -13.70 3.00 -4.10
CA GLY A 31 -14.90 2.94 -3.29
C GLY A 31 -15.15 1.56 -2.70
N PRO A 32 -16.24 1.42 -1.92
CA PRO A 32 -16.59 0.16 -1.28
C PRO A 32 -16.91 -0.94 -2.32
N ALA A 33 -16.77 -2.20 -1.92
CA ALA A 33 -17.03 -3.37 -2.77
C ALA A 33 -18.45 -3.93 -2.60
N THR A 34 -19.36 -3.17 -1.97
CA THR A 34 -20.72 -3.61 -1.61
C THR A 34 -21.55 -4.09 -2.80
N ASP A 35 -21.23 -3.62 -4.01
CA ASP A 35 -21.99 -3.93 -5.22
C ASP A 35 -21.61 -5.28 -5.86
N TRP A 36 -20.46 -5.86 -5.50
CA TRP A 36 -19.96 -7.11 -6.11
C TRP A 36 -19.49 -8.19 -5.15
N LEU A 37 -19.32 -7.87 -3.85
CA LEU A 37 -19.05 -8.89 -2.84
C LEU A 37 -20.20 -9.89 -2.75
N ASP A 38 -19.88 -11.18 -2.78
CA ASP A 38 -20.84 -12.26 -2.61
C ASP A 38 -20.36 -13.26 -1.55
N PRO A 39 -20.81 -13.13 -0.29
CA PRO A 39 -20.47 -14.07 0.78
C PRO A 39 -20.96 -15.51 0.53
N ALA A 40 -21.88 -15.73 -0.40
CA ALA A 40 -22.36 -17.06 -0.76
C ALA A 40 -21.51 -17.74 -1.85
N ASP A 41 -20.68 -16.98 -2.57
CA ASP A 41 -19.84 -17.47 -3.66
C ASP A 41 -18.38 -17.66 -3.20
N ALA A 42 -18.15 -18.69 -2.40
CA ALA A 42 -16.83 -18.98 -1.83
C ALA A 42 -15.73 -19.17 -2.88
N ASP A 43 -16.10 -19.63 -4.08
CA ASP A 43 -15.17 -19.91 -5.18
C ASP A 43 -15.18 -18.78 -6.25
N SER A 44 -15.93 -17.69 -6.03
CA SER A 44 -15.98 -16.52 -6.91
C SER A 44 -16.35 -16.84 -8.37
N VAL A 45 -17.24 -17.81 -8.58
CA VAL A 45 -17.60 -18.29 -9.93
C VAL A 45 -18.58 -17.35 -10.65
N ASN A 46 -19.39 -16.59 -9.91
CA ASN A 46 -20.52 -15.81 -10.39
C ASN A 46 -20.41 -14.32 -9.99
N CYS A 47 -19.20 -13.79 -9.92
CA CYS A 47 -18.99 -12.39 -9.58
C CYS A 47 -19.63 -11.47 -10.62
N THR A 48 -20.49 -10.57 -10.16
CA THR A 48 -21.16 -9.55 -10.99
C THR A 48 -20.99 -8.19 -10.35
N GLY A 49 -21.00 -7.12 -11.16
CA GLY A 49 -20.89 -5.75 -10.64
C GLY A 49 -19.45 -5.29 -10.36
N ILE A 50 -18.44 -6.13 -10.59
CA ILE A 50 -17.03 -5.69 -10.56
C ILE A 50 -16.85 -4.61 -11.63
N PRO A 51 -16.35 -3.41 -11.27
CA PRO A 51 -16.06 -2.36 -12.23
C PRO A 51 -15.13 -2.83 -13.35
N GLU A 52 -15.44 -2.48 -14.59
CA GLU A 52 -14.56 -2.73 -15.72
C GLU A 52 -13.23 -1.95 -15.58
N ASP A 53 -12.17 -2.53 -16.15
CA ASP A 53 -10.88 -1.88 -16.31
C ASP A 53 -11.04 -0.52 -16.98
N ARG A 54 -10.52 0.52 -16.33
CA ARG A 54 -10.71 1.90 -16.80
C ARG A 54 -9.41 2.68 -16.78
N LYS A 55 -9.23 3.51 -17.80
CA LYS A 55 -8.10 4.42 -17.87
C LYS A 55 -8.26 5.53 -16.85
N VAL A 56 -7.20 5.80 -16.11
CA VAL A 56 -7.16 6.84 -15.09
C VAL A 56 -5.94 7.73 -15.30
N SER A 57 -6.11 9.00 -14.95
CA SER A 57 -5.02 9.97 -14.83
C SER A 57 -5.15 10.61 -13.46
N ILE A 58 -4.28 10.17 -12.56
CA ILE A 58 -4.18 10.68 -11.19
C ILE A 58 -3.00 11.61 -11.16
N THR A 59 -3.15 12.76 -10.53
CA THR A 59 -2.04 13.68 -10.37
C THR A 59 -1.65 13.85 -8.92
N GLY A 60 -0.36 14.02 -8.67
CA GLY A 60 0.14 14.38 -7.34
C GLY A 60 -0.17 13.34 -6.25
N ALA A 61 0.13 12.07 -6.52
CA ALA A 61 0.14 11.02 -5.50
C ALA A 61 1.54 10.91 -4.88
N THR A 62 1.63 10.82 -3.56
CA THR A 62 2.88 10.63 -2.82
C THR A 62 3.22 9.15 -2.77
N VAL A 63 4.45 8.79 -3.12
CA VAL A 63 5.01 7.44 -2.94
C VAL A 63 5.17 7.18 -1.44
N THR A 64 4.50 6.16 -0.92
CA THR A 64 4.59 5.75 0.48
C THR A 64 5.71 4.74 0.69
N VAL A 65 5.83 3.79 -0.25
CA VAL A 65 6.82 2.69 -0.22
C VAL A 65 7.17 2.27 -1.64
N VAL A 66 8.44 1.91 -1.82
CA VAL A 66 8.92 1.08 -2.94
C VAL A 66 9.26 -0.29 -2.35
N ASP A 67 8.63 -1.34 -2.85
CA ASP A 67 8.93 -2.70 -2.43
C ASP A 67 10.32 -3.11 -2.96
N GLU A 68 11.32 -2.94 -2.11
CA GLU A 68 12.69 -3.41 -2.35
C GLU A 68 12.97 -4.73 -1.59
N TYR A 69 11.98 -5.28 -0.86
CA TYR A 69 12.18 -6.46 -0.05
C TYR A 69 12.10 -7.72 -0.90
N ASP A 70 13.26 -8.31 -1.13
CA ASP A 70 13.42 -9.51 -1.93
C ASP A 70 13.06 -10.78 -1.14
N GLU A 71 11.77 -10.97 -0.86
CA GLU A 71 11.23 -12.12 -0.10
C GLU A 71 11.75 -13.46 -0.63
N THR A 72 11.94 -13.59 -1.96
CA THR A 72 12.37 -14.85 -2.60
C THR A 72 13.87 -14.91 -2.93
N SER A 73 14.63 -13.85 -2.65
CA SER A 73 16.06 -13.73 -3.01
C SER A 73 16.34 -13.77 -4.53
N ASP A 74 15.39 -13.32 -5.36
CA ASP A 74 15.46 -13.30 -6.83
C ASP A 74 15.79 -11.91 -7.42
N GLY A 75 15.95 -10.88 -6.57
CA GLY A 75 16.45 -9.54 -6.93
C GLY A 75 15.43 -8.63 -7.62
N ALA A 76 14.13 -8.90 -7.49
CA ALA A 76 13.07 -8.09 -8.09
C ALA A 76 12.70 -6.89 -7.20
N ILE A 77 12.64 -5.69 -7.78
CA ILE A 77 11.89 -4.57 -7.19
C ILE A 77 10.41 -4.89 -7.44
N GLY A 78 9.64 -4.95 -6.35
CA GLY A 78 8.23 -5.30 -6.37
C GLY A 78 7.33 -4.13 -6.74
N ASN A 79 6.21 -4.04 -6.04
CA ASN A 79 5.20 -3.01 -6.29
C ASN A 79 5.57 -1.66 -5.68
N TYR A 80 4.93 -0.60 -6.18
CA TYR A 80 5.00 0.72 -5.57
C TYR A 80 3.68 0.98 -4.85
N TYR A 81 3.75 1.65 -3.71
CA TYR A 81 2.56 2.08 -2.99
C TYR A 81 2.50 3.59 -3.01
N VAL A 82 1.33 4.11 -3.31
CA VAL A 82 1.10 5.54 -3.45
C VAL A 82 -0.18 5.93 -2.73
N GLN A 83 -0.20 7.15 -2.20
CA GLN A 83 -1.34 7.71 -1.48
C GLN A 83 -1.58 9.15 -1.94
N ASP A 84 -2.83 9.62 -1.92
CA ASP A 84 -3.13 11.02 -2.19
C ASP A 84 -2.33 11.92 -1.25
N SER A 85 -1.74 13.00 -1.79
CA SER A 85 -0.95 13.96 -1.04
C SER A 85 -1.81 14.91 -0.18
N LEU A 86 -2.60 14.36 0.73
CA LEU A 86 -3.45 15.09 1.66
C LEU A 86 -2.74 15.26 3.01
N THR A 87 -2.97 16.40 3.68
CA THR A 87 -2.47 16.62 5.05
C THR A 87 -3.10 15.63 6.03
N GLU A 88 -4.39 15.37 5.85
CA GLU A 88 -5.14 14.35 6.58
C GLU A 88 -5.61 13.29 5.57
N PRO A 89 -5.11 12.05 5.65
CA PRO A 89 -5.52 10.99 4.75
C PRO A 89 -6.99 10.63 4.99
N VAL A 90 -7.69 10.29 3.90
CA VAL A 90 -9.09 9.88 3.91
C VAL A 90 -9.22 8.44 3.40
N ALA A 91 -10.36 7.81 3.67
CA ALA A 91 -10.68 6.49 3.12
C ALA A 91 -10.47 6.45 1.59
N PHE A 92 -9.98 5.31 1.10
CA PHE A 92 -9.73 5.04 -0.32
C PHE A 92 -8.65 5.90 -0.97
N SER A 93 -7.76 6.52 -0.18
CA SER A 93 -6.73 7.42 -0.71
C SER A 93 -5.41 6.73 -1.06
N GLY A 94 -5.31 5.39 -0.99
CA GLY A 94 -4.10 4.64 -1.32
C GLY A 94 -4.34 3.57 -2.37
N ILE A 95 -3.27 3.15 -3.04
CA ILE A 95 -3.32 2.06 -4.01
C ILE A 95 -1.93 1.44 -4.27
N THR A 96 -1.94 0.20 -4.71
CA THR A 96 -0.77 -0.47 -5.27
C THR A 96 -0.61 -0.11 -6.75
N VAL A 97 0.60 0.28 -7.15
CA VAL A 97 0.99 0.44 -8.55
C VAL A 97 1.79 -0.80 -8.95
N TYR A 98 1.18 -1.63 -9.80
CA TYR A 98 1.74 -2.89 -10.26
C TYR A 98 2.60 -2.67 -11.51
N SER A 99 3.85 -3.12 -11.46
CA SER A 99 4.80 -3.07 -12.58
C SER A 99 4.86 -1.71 -13.30
N PRO A 100 5.14 -0.61 -12.58
CA PRO A 100 5.14 0.72 -13.18
C PRO A 100 6.24 0.89 -14.23
N GLY A 101 5.89 1.54 -15.34
CA GLY A 101 6.84 2.15 -16.26
C GLY A 101 7.21 3.56 -15.81
N PHE A 102 8.45 3.99 -16.04
CA PHE A 102 8.92 5.33 -15.62
C PHE A 102 9.27 6.23 -16.81
N SER A 103 9.04 7.53 -16.62
CA SER A 103 9.49 8.58 -17.53
C SER A 103 10.08 9.75 -16.74
N PRO A 104 11.40 10.07 -16.87
CA PRO A 104 12.41 9.33 -17.63
C PRO A 104 12.76 7.97 -16.98
N PRO A 105 13.22 6.98 -17.75
CA PRO A 105 13.52 5.63 -17.25
C PRO A 105 14.70 5.55 -16.27
N ASP A 106 15.54 6.60 -16.20
CA ASP A 106 16.67 6.68 -15.26
C ASP A 106 16.28 7.27 -13.89
N LEU A 107 15.00 7.61 -13.69
CA LEU A 107 14.51 8.12 -12.42
C LEU A 107 14.53 7.01 -11.36
N ARG A 108 15.21 7.26 -10.25
CA ARG A 108 15.06 6.44 -9.04
C ARG A 108 14.02 7.09 -8.14
N VAL A 109 12.88 6.43 -8.02
CA VAL A 109 11.78 6.87 -7.16
C VAL A 109 12.05 6.43 -5.71
N ILE A 110 11.76 7.30 -4.76
CA ILE A 110 11.88 7.04 -3.32
C ILE A 110 10.60 7.44 -2.57
N PRO A 111 10.37 6.91 -1.36
CA PRO A 111 9.28 7.38 -0.51
C PRO A 111 9.31 8.90 -0.29
N GLY A 112 8.16 9.54 -0.46
CA GLY A 112 7.98 11.00 -0.37
C GLY A 112 8.05 11.75 -1.71
N ASP A 113 8.45 11.07 -2.80
CA ASP A 113 8.30 11.63 -4.13
C ASP A 113 6.83 11.77 -4.51
N VAL A 114 6.51 12.85 -5.21
CA VAL A 114 5.17 13.12 -5.72
C VAL A 114 5.14 12.83 -7.22
N MET A 115 4.21 11.96 -7.62
CA MET A 115 4.15 11.38 -8.95
C MET A 115 2.75 11.55 -9.55
N ASP A 116 2.70 11.64 -10.89
CA ASP A 116 1.50 11.42 -11.67
C ASP A 116 1.42 9.98 -12.14
N LEU A 117 0.21 9.44 -12.16
CA LEU A 117 -0.08 8.09 -12.62
C LEU A 117 -0.96 8.18 -13.87
N LEU A 118 -0.49 7.57 -14.95
CA LEU A 118 -1.26 7.39 -16.18
C LEU A 118 -1.32 5.90 -16.49
N GLY A 119 -2.51 5.31 -16.34
CA GLY A 119 -2.62 3.86 -16.44
C GLY A 119 -4.04 3.35 -16.51
N THR A 120 -4.18 2.05 -16.26
CA THR A 120 -5.44 1.35 -16.12
C THR A 120 -5.62 0.98 -14.66
N LEU A 121 -6.74 1.39 -14.08
CA LEU A 121 -7.22 0.94 -12.78
C LEU A 121 -8.03 -0.35 -12.97
N THR A 122 -7.62 -1.39 -12.26
CA THR A 122 -8.18 -2.74 -12.33
C THR A 122 -8.54 -3.23 -10.92
N GLU A 123 -9.67 -3.93 -10.81
CA GLU A 123 -10.02 -4.71 -9.62
C GLU A 123 -9.50 -6.13 -9.81
N PHE A 124 -8.27 -6.40 -9.38
CA PHE A 124 -7.61 -7.68 -9.57
C PHE A 124 -8.31 -8.78 -8.77
N PRO A 125 -8.89 -9.82 -9.40
CA PRO A 125 -9.66 -10.86 -8.72
C PRO A 125 -8.78 -11.95 -8.08
N GLY A 126 -7.46 -11.82 -8.18
CA GLY A 126 -6.50 -12.85 -7.74
C GLY A 126 -5.86 -13.61 -8.91
N PRO A 127 -4.81 -14.42 -8.62
CA PRO A 127 -4.12 -15.22 -9.62
C PRO A 127 -5.06 -16.21 -10.34
N SER A 128 -4.78 -16.48 -11.62
CA SER A 128 -5.57 -17.46 -12.38
C SER A 128 -5.51 -18.85 -11.75
N GLY A 129 -6.67 -19.46 -11.51
CA GLY A 129 -6.79 -20.77 -10.87
C GLY A 129 -6.67 -20.74 -9.35
N SER A 130 -6.60 -19.55 -8.76
CA SER A 130 -6.66 -19.30 -7.33
C SER A 130 -7.27 -17.90 -7.12
N GLU A 131 -8.47 -17.67 -7.63
CA GLU A 131 -9.16 -16.40 -7.46
C GLU A 131 -9.41 -16.13 -5.96
N PHE A 132 -9.48 -14.86 -5.56
CA PHE A 132 -9.83 -14.50 -4.21
C PHE A 132 -11.28 -14.93 -3.93
N PRO A 133 -11.58 -15.48 -2.75
CA PRO A 133 -12.92 -15.98 -2.44
C PRO A 133 -13.92 -14.84 -2.26
N PHE A 134 -15.22 -15.14 -2.39
CA PHE A 134 -16.32 -14.20 -2.11
C PHE A 134 -16.34 -12.95 -2.99
N CYS A 135 -15.84 -13.07 -4.22
CA CYS A 135 -15.69 -11.97 -5.18
C CYS A 135 -14.87 -10.79 -4.68
N ARG A 136 -13.93 -11.05 -3.74
CA ARG A 136 -12.98 -10.04 -3.27
C ARG A 136 -12.00 -9.69 -4.38
N THR A 137 -11.49 -8.47 -4.34
CA THR A 137 -10.59 -7.92 -5.36
C THR A 137 -9.47 -7.12 -4.70
N LEU A 138 -8.38 -6.88 -5.41
CA LEU A 138 -7.32 -5.96 -5.00
C LEU A 138 -7.28 -4.82 -6.02
N PRO A 139 -7.59 -3.57 -5.62
CA PRO A 139 -7.47 -2.45 -6.55
C PRO A 139 -5.99 -2.17 -6.86
N GLU A 140 -5.65 -2.13 -8.15
CA GLU A 140 -4.29 -1.88 -8.61
C GLU A 140 -4.28 -0.96 -9.84
N ILE A 141 -3.17 -0.23 -10.02
CA ILE A 141 -2.93 0.55 -11.23
C ILE A 141 -1.71 -0.01 -11.96
N GLY A 142 -1.89 -0.39 -13.21
CA GLY A 142 -0.80 -0.67 -14.14
C GLY A 142 -0.62 0.49 -15.12
N GLY A 143 0.61 0.96 -15.33
CA GLY A 143 0.84 2.07 -16.25
C GLY A 143 2.17 2.79 -16.06
N ALA A 144 2.19 4.07 -16.42
CA ALA A 144 3.35 4.94 -16.30
C ALA A 144 3.26 5.87 -15.08
N MET A 145 4.40 6.10 -14.45
CA MET A 145 4.60 7.11 -13.41
C MET A 145 5.50 8.23 -13.94
N GLU A 146 5.09 9.47 -13.69
CA GLU A 146 5.84 10.69 -14.05
C GLU A 146 6.15 11.49 -12.80
N PHE A 147 7.42 11.85 -12.62
CA PHE A 147 7.85 12.63 -11.46
C PHE A 147 7.43 14.08 -11.54
N ARG A 148 6.95 14.61 -10.40
CA ARG A 148 6.68 16.05 -10.26
C ARG A 148 7.73 16.76 -9.41
N PHE A 149 7.83 16.39 -8.14
CA PHE A 149 8.69 17.04 -7.16
C PHE A 149 8.82 16.17 -5.89
N GLU A 150 9.77 16.54 -5.03
CA GLU A 150 9.95 15.95 -3.70
C GLU A 150 8.98 16.64 -2.71
N GLY A 151 7.92 15.96 -2.29
CA GLY A 151 6.85 16.53 -1.45
C GLY A 151 6.99 16.26 0.04
N GLY A 152 7.82 15.29 0.41
CA GLY A 152 7.93 14.75 1.77
C GLY A 152 7.05 13.51 1.97
N GLY A 153 7.31 12.78 3.06
CA GLY A 153 6.60 11.53 3.35
C GLY A 153 5.10 11.73 3.55
N ALA A 154 4.32 10.74 3.11
CA ALA A 154 2.87 10.73 3.33
C ALA A 154 2.55 10.59 4.84
N THR A 155 1.49 11.27 5.28
CA THR A 155 0.95 11.13 6.63
C THR A 155 0.21 9.79 6.76
N PRO A 156 0.50 8.94 7.76
CA PRO A 156 -0.26 7.72 7.98
C PRO A 156 -1.69 8.02 8.45
N ALA A 157 -2.67 7.24 7.99
CA ALA A 157 -4.02 7.25 8.54
C ALA A 157 -4.05 6.52 9.87
N ILE A 158 -4.62 7.13 10.91
CA ILE A 158 -4.81 6.46 12.20
C ILE A 158 -6.16 5.76 12.17
N ILE A 159 -6.17 4.44 12.34
CA ILE A 159 -7.37 3.61 12.22
C ILE A 159 -7.51 2.67 13.43
N ASP A 160 -8.71 2.11 13.61
CA ASP A 160 -8.97 1.11 14.64
C ASP A 160 -8.50 -0.27 14.15
N VAL A 161 -8.03 -1.15 15.05
CA VAL A 161 -7.53 -2.48 14.67
C VAL A 161 -8.65 -3.35 14.06
N GLU A 162 -9.89 -3.14 14.48
CA GLU A 162 -11.09 -3.80 13.97
C GLU A 162 -11.38 -3.49 12.49
N ASP A 163 -10.86 -2.38 11.97
CA ASP A 163 -10.97 -2.06 10.54
C ASP A 163 -10.22 -3.11 9.68
N LEU A 164 -9.25 -3.83 10.25
CA LEU A 164 -8.50 -4.87 9.55
C LEU A 164 -9.17 -6.25 9.58
N GLY A 165 -10.23 -6.45 10.37
CA GLY A 165 -10.77 -7.78 10.64
C GLY A 165 -11.52 -8.42 9.46
N LEU A 166 -12.14 -7.63 8.59
CA LEU A 166 -12.86 -8.13 7.42
C LEU A 166 -12.44 -7.36 6.17
N TYR A 167 -12.42 -8.05 5.04
CA TYR A 167 -12.06 -7.45 3.75
C TYR A 167 -12.87 -6.16 3.46
N ASP A 168 -14.19 -6.16 3.69
CA ASP A 168 -15.03 -4.99 3.37
C ASP A 168 -14.66 -3.76 4.23
N ASN A 169 -14.33 -3.97 5.50
CA ASN A 169 -13.87 -2.91 6.39
C ASN A 169 -12.47 -2.43 5.99
N ALA A 170 -11.56 -3.38 5.71
CA ALA A 170 -10.16 -3.11 5.40
C ALA A 170 -9.97 -2.51 4.01
N ARG A 171 -10.92 -2.74 3.09
CA ARG A 171 -10.84 -2.32 1.70
C ARG A 171 -10.52 -0.84 1.54
N GLN A 172 -11.11 -0.01 2.39
CA GLN A 172 -10.91 1.44 2.35
C GLN A 172 -9.48 1.88 2.68
N TRP A 173 -8.68 0.98 3.27
CA TRP A 173 -7.31 1.23 3.68
C TRP A 173 -6.28 0.52 2.78
N LEU A 174 -6.70 -0.30 1.81
CA LEU A 174 -5.78 -1.03 0.93
C LEU A 174 -4.84 -0.08 0.18
N GLY A 175 -3.55 -0.39 0.20
CA GLY A 175 -2.47 0.43 -0.38
C GLY A 175 -2.14 1.71 0.41
N MET A 176 -2.85 2.00 1.51
CA MET A 176 -2.58 3.18 2.34
C MET A 176 -1.53 2.91 3.39
N LEU A 177 -0.78 3.96 3.74
CA LEU A 177 0.04 3.97 4.93
C LEU A 177 -0.86 4.23 6.14
N VAL A 178 -0.90 3.31 7.09
CA VAL A 178 -1.75 3.40 8.27
C VAL A 178 -0.96 3.18 9.55
N THR A 179 -1.50 3.69 10.66
CA THR A 179 -1.04 3.41 12.02
C THR A 179 -2.20 2.86 12.84
N ILE A 180 -2.05 1.65 13.36
CA ILE A 180 -2.93 1.05 14.38
C ILE A 180 -2.25 1.14 15.75
N LYS A 181 -3.06 1.23 16.81
CA LYS A 181 -2.57 1.37 18.20
C LYS A 181 -3.05 0.22 19.07
N ASP A 182 -2.34 0.01 20.17
CA ASP A 182 -2.70 -0.93 21.24
C ASP A 182 -2.94 -2.38 20.74
N VAL A 183 -2.10 -2.81 19.79
CA VAL A 183 -2.24 -4.08 19.07
C VAL A 183 -1.87 -5.25 19.98
N THR A 184 -2.75 -6.24 20.10
CA THR A 184 -2.44 -7.47 20.83
C THR A 184 -2.07 -8.59 19.86
N LEU A 185 -0.91 -9.22 20.07
CA LEU A 185 -0.49 -10.38 19.30
C LEU A 185 -1.26 -11.62 19.76
N ARG A 186 -1.90 -12.32 18.84
CA ARG A 186 -2.72 -13.50 19.14
C ARG A 186 -1.90 -14.76 19.34
N GLU A 187 -0.81 -14.89 18.58
CA GLU A 187 0.06 -16.07 18.53
C GLU A 187 1.53 -15.63 18.42
N ASP A 188 2.44 -16.56 18.69
CA ASP A 188 3.86 -16.37 18.37
C ASP A 188 4.05 -16.24 16.85
N GLY A 189 5.12 -15.59 16.44
CA GLY A 189 5.43 -15.41 15.03
C GLY A 189 5.62 -16.75 14.33
N TYR A 190 5.05 -16.88 13.14
CA TYR A 190 5.12 -18.09 12.33
C TYR A 190 5.70 -17.77 10.96
N GLY A 191 6.49 -18.72 10.45
CA GLY A 191 7.10 -18.62 9.13
C GLY A 191 6.66 -19.71 8.18
N SER A 192 6.79 -19.48 6.88
CA SER A 192 6.70 -20.51 5.84
C SER A 192 8.09 -20.94 5.39
N GLU A 193 8.18 -22.09 4.70
CA GLU A 193 9.41 -22.53 4.04
C GLU A 193 9.85 -21.58 2.90
N SER A 194 8.97 -20.67 2.46
CA SER A 194 9.23 -19.69 1.40
C SER A 194 9.78 -18.35 1.89
N GLY A 195 10.16 -18.25 3.17
CA GLY A 195 10.70 -17.00 3.75
C GLY A 195 9.65 -15.99 4.23
N ARG A 196 8.35 -16.34 4.20
CA ARG A 196 7.30 -15.51 4.81
C ARG A 196 7.37 -15.62 6.32
N TYR A 197 7.19 -14.51 7.02
CA TYR A 197 7.12 -14.45 8.48
C TYR A 197 6.03 -13.47 8.90
N SER A 198 5.19 -13.85 9.87
CA SER A 198 4.04 -13.03 10.25
C SER A 198 3.63 -13.23 11.70
N PHE A 199 2.92 -12.24 12.24
CA PHE A 199 2.19 -12.32 13.51
C PHE A 199 0.70 -12.11 13.28
N ARG A 200 -0.15 -12.95 13.87
CA ARG A 200 -1.59 -12.70 13.93
C ARG A 200 -1.91 -11.66 15.00
N ILE A 201 -2.84 -10.75 14.71
CA ILE A 201 -3.29 -9.73 15.65
C ILE A 201 -4.76 -9.91 16.02
N GLU A 202 -5.11 -9.53 17.24
CA GLU A 202 -6.50 -9.47 17.69
C GLU A 202 -7.19 -8.25 17.07
N ALA A 203 -8.14 -8.49 16.16
CA ALA A 203 -8.89 -7.46 15.42
C ALA A 203 -10.41 -7.59 15.58
N GLY A 204 -10.85 -8.17 16.71
CA GLY A 204 -12.26 -8.32 17.05
C GLY A 204 -12.75 -9.77 17.13
N PRO A 205 -13.96 -9.97 17.66
CA PRO A 205 -14.50 -11.31 17.92
C PRO A 205 -14.94 -12.01 16.64
N GLY A 206 -14.79 -13.34 16.60
CA GLY A 206 -15.34 -14.18 15.54
C GLY A 206 -14.43 -14.39 14.31
N LEU A 207 -13.26 -13.75 14.27
CA LEU A 207 -12.28 -13.94 13.20
C LEU A 207 -11.57 -15.29 13.30
N SER A 208 -11.47 -15.98 12.16
CA SER A 208 -10.84 -17.30 12.07
C SER A 208 -10.01 -17.47 10.78
N GLY A 209 -9.00 -18.35 10.83
CA GLY A 209 -8.20 -18.69 9.65
C GLY A 209 -7.57 -17.46 8.99
N SER A 210 -7.82 -17.27 7.69
CA SER A 210 -7.28 -16.17 6.88
C SER A 210 -8.01 -14.84 7.06
N GLU A 211 -9.09 -14.81 7.85
CA GLU A 211 -9.75 -13.56 8.26
C GLU A 211 -9.04 -12.88 9.43
N ILE A 212 -8.13 -13.57 10.11
CA ILE A 212 -7.33 -12.96 11.17
C ILE A 212 -6.23 -12.12 10.49
N PRO A 213 -6.23 -10.79 10.65
CA PRO A 213 -5.22 -9.96 10.04
C PRO A 213 -3.84 -10.23 10.63
N THR A 214 -2.81 -9.93 9.85
CA THR A 214 -1.42 -10.21 10.23
C THR A 214 -0.52 -9.00 10.06
N ILE A 215 0.49 -8.91 10.92
CA ILE A 215 1.69 -8.12 10.63
C ILE A 215 2.57 -9.00 9.76
N ALA A 216 2.85 -8.60 8.52
CA ALA A 216 3.56 -9.42 7.53
C ALA A 216 4.92 -8.83 7.14
N ASN A 217 5.84 -9.69 6.72
CA ASN A 217 7.20 -9.33 6.31
C ASN A 217 7.31 -8.92 4.84
N GLU A 218 6.23 -8.42 4.23
CA GLU A 218 6.20 -8.13 2.79
C GLU A 218 7.14 -6.99 2.39
N LEU A 219 7.43 -6.05 3.31
CA LEU A 219 8.23 -4.85 3.04
C LEU A 219 9.46 -4.71 3.96
N PHE A 220 9.63 -5.64 4.91
CA PHE A 220 10.64 -5.58 5.95
C PHE A 220 10.94 -6.97 6.51
N ASP A 221 12.22 -7.24 6.81
CA ASP A 221 12.66 -8.48 7.46
C ASP A 221 12.23 -8.54 8.94
N LEU A 222 10.96 -8.89 9.12
CA LEU A 222 10.31 -9.04 10.41
C LEU A 222 10.87 -10.23 11.22
N GLN A 223 11.36 -11.27 10.54
CA GLN A 223 11.90 -12.45 11.20
C GLN A 223 13.22 -12.10 11.89
N SER A 224 14.18 -11.50 11.17
CA SER A 224 15.45 -11.07 11.75
C SER A 224 15.24 -10.01 12.83
N PHE A 225 14.26 -9.12 12.68
CA PHE A 225 13.86 -8.19 13.74
C PHE A 225 13.43 -8.92 15.01
N ASN A 226 12.65 -9.98 14.89
CA ASN A 226 12.19 -10.76 16.05
C ASN A 226 13.29 -11.66 16.64
N GLU A 227 14.22 -12.15 15.82
CA GLU A 227 15.28 -13.10 16.20
C GLU A 227 16.59 -12.41 16.67
N GLY A 228 16.81 -11.14 16.33
CA GLY A 228 18.13 -10.48 16.36
C GLY A 228 18.43 -9.47 17.48
N GLY A 229 18.77 -9.96 18.68
CA GLY A 229 19.85 -9.45 19.55
C GLY A 229 19.68 -8.21 20.47
N ASP A 230 20.36 -8.25 21.63
CA ASP A 230 20.63 -7.29 22.75
C ASP A 230 19.64 -6.17 23.18
N ASN A 231 18.62 -5.76 22.42
CA ASN A 231 17.53 -4.85 22.85
C ASN A 231 16.57 -4.53 21.67
N PRO A 232 15.71 -5.47 21.27
CA PRO A 232 14.28 -5.28 21.55
C PRO A 232 13.60 -6.56 22.09
N PRO A 233 12.45 -6.45 22.80
CA PRO A 233 11.72 -7.62 23.25
C PRO A 233 11.24 -8.46 22.07
N VAL A 234 11.51 -9.77 22.16
CA VAL A 234 10.94 -10.79 21.27
C VAL A 234 9.42 -10.64 21.30
N LEU A 235 8.82 -10.45 20.13
CA LEU A 235 7.37 -10.43 19.96
C LEU A 235 6.82 -11.83 20.20
N THR A 236 5.94 -11.95 21.19
CA THR A 236 5.32 -13.23 21.59
C THR A 236 3.81 -13.10 21.74
N ALA A 237 3.12 -14.23 21.72
CA ALA A 237 1.68 -14.29 21.97
C ALA A 237 1.27 -13.53 23.25
N GLY A 238 0.18 -12.78 23.17
CA GLY A 238 -0.37 -11.97 24.25
C GLY A 238 0.38 -10.66 24.52
N MET A 239 1.48 -10.38 23.81
CA MET A 239 2.16 -9.09 23.92
C MET A 239 1.28 -7.98 23.36
N GLN A 240 1.27 -6.85 24.07
CA GLN A 240 0.67 -5.62 23.58
C GLN A 240 1.78 -4.76 22.96
N VAL A 241 1.58 -4.38 21.70
CA VAL A 241 2.43 -3.50 20.91
C VAL A 241 1.76 -2.14 20.88
N GLN A 242 2.45 -1.11 21.36
CA GLN A 242 1.91 0.25 21.43
C GLN A 242 1.34 0.74 20.09
N SER A 243 2.07 0.55 18.99
CA SER A 243 1.56 0.87 17.65
C SER A 243 2.32 0.16 16.55
N VAL A 244 1.62 -0.12 15.45
CA VAL A 244 2.20 -0.61 14.21
C VAL A 244 1.82 0.33 13.09
N THR A 245 2.81 0.80 12.34
CA THR A 245 2.63 1.56 11.11
C THR A 245 2.99 0.67 9.92
N GLY A 246 2.29 0.79 8.80
CA GLY A 246 2.58 -0.04 7.64
C GLY A 246 1.62 0.18 6.49
N ILE A 247 1.88 -0.51 5.39
CA ILE A 247 0.96 -0.54 4.24
C ILE A 247 -0.06 -1.64 4.47
N ILE A 248 -1.35 -1.35 4.26
CA ILE A 248 -2.38 -2.39 4.26
C ILE A 248 -2.42 -3.07 2.89
N THR A 249 -2.27 -4.38 2.87
CA THR A 249 -2.34 -5.20 1.66
C THR A 249 -3.39 -6.30 1.82
N TYR A 250 -3.80 -6.90 0.70
CA TYR A 250 -4.71 -8.03 0.70
C TYR A 250 -4.24 -9.11 -0.27
N PHE A 251 -3.97 -10.30 0.26
CA PHE A 251 -3.69 -11.49 -0.56
C PHE A 251 -4.17 -12.75 0.19
N TYR A 252 -5.45 -13.11 -0.03
CA TYR A 252 -6.20 -14.12 0.74
C TYR A 252 -6.40 -13.83 2.23
N GLY A 253 -5.84 -12.75 2.75
CA GLY A 253 -6.00 -12.21 4.10
C GLY A 253 -5.57 -10.75 4.12
N VAL A 254 -5.96 -10.01 5.15
CA VAL A 254 -5.56 -8.60 5.32
C VAL A 254 -4.24 -8.57 6.06
N HIS A 255 -3.25 -7.89 5.51
CA HIS A 255 -1.95 -7.71 6.14
C HIS A 255 -1.69 -6.23 6.40
N ILE A 256 -1.00 -5.93 7.50
CA ILE A 256 -0.27 -4.69 7.69
C ILE A 256 1.22 -5.00 7.54
N SER A 257 1.87 -4.32 6.61
CA SER A 257 3.27 -4.58 6.24
C SER A 257 4.13 -3.40 6.68
N PRO A 258 4.87 -3.51 7.82
CA PRO A 258 5.80 -2.48 8.28
C PRO A 258 6.93 -2.29 7.27
N ARG A 259 7.45 -1.08 7.16
CA ARG A 259 8.52 -0.73 6.21
C ARG A 259 9.90 -0.81 6.85
N SER A 260 9.95 -0.77 8.18
CA SER A 260 11.17 -0.80 8.97
C SER A 260 10.87 -1.17 10.42
N ALA A 261 11.92 -1.35 11.23
CA ALA A 261 11.79 -1.54 12.67
C ALA A 261 11.12 -0.34 13.39
N GLU A 262 11.28 0.89 12.87
CA GLU A 262 10.70 2.10 13.48
C GLU A 262 9.18 2.14 13.39
N ASP A 263 8.61 1.39 12.45
CA ASP A 263 7.18 1.26 12.29
C ASP A 263 6.54 0.36 13.37
N ILE A 264 7.33 -0.35 14.19
CA ILE A 264 6.85 -1.19 15.30
C ILE A 264 7.28 -0.55 16.63
N VAL A 265 6.30 -0.06 17.38
CA VAL A 265 6.53 0.58 18.69
C VAL A 265 5.95 -0.32 19.78
N LEU A 266 6.80 -0.71 20.73
CA LEU A 266 6.52 -1.69 21.78
C LEU A 266 6.00 -1.03 23.05
#